data_AF-A0A371YW52-F1
#
_entry.id   AF-A0A371YW52-F1
#
_cell.length_a   1.000
_cell.length_b   1.000
_cell.length_c   1.000
_cell.angle_alpha   90.00
_cell.angle_beta   90.00
_cell.angle_gamma   90.00
#
_symmetry.space_group_name_H-M   'P 1'
#
loop_
_entity.id
_entity.type
_entity.pdbx_description
1 polymer ?
#
loop_
_entity_poly.entity_id
_entity_poly.type
_entity_poly.pdbx_seq_one_letter_code
_entity_poly.pdbx_strand_id
1 'polypeptide(L)'
;MKVKFMSDVGKTIGNVPHLAQGGAAEPEDAHYSDQTLAALVKCHGWRYRDVKQPQNGVERLFDGLAHDGMVVPDGARYLLANYSEDPERRRYIALYAGWELLGDWDGRNGSPEDIASRLNERAEHYVQLERVRPEAA
;
A
#
# COMPACT_ATOMS: atom_id res chain seq x y z
N MET A 1 -35.89 0.47 -46.30
CA MET A 1 -35.30 1.73 -45.78
C MET A 1 -35.79 1.95 -44.35
N LYS A 2 -34.85 2.06 -43.42
CA LYS A 2 -34.88 2.35 -41.96
C LYS A 2 -36.23 2.44 -41.22
N VAL A 3 -36.44 1.51 -40.27
CA VAL A 3 -37.22 1.73 -39.03
C VAL A 3 -36.24 2.04 -37.90
N LYS A 4 -36.56 3.09 -37.11
CA LYS A 4 -35.70 3.69 -36.09
C LYS A 4 -36.08 3.11 -34.73
N PHE A 5 -35.20 2.33 -34.10
CA PHE A 5 -35.33 1.94 -32.69
C PHE A 5 -34.89 3.12 -31.81
N MET A 6 -35.79 3.63 -30.98
CA MET A 6 -35.46 4.51 -29.85
C MET A 6 -35.50 3.64 -28.60
N SER A 7 -34.34 3.48 -27.95
CA SER A 7 -34.22 2.90 -26.62
C SER A 7 -34.30 4.04 -25.61
N ASP A 8 -35.32 4.05 -24.76
CA ASP A 8 -35.36 4.86 -23.55
C ASP A 8 -35.54 3.89 -22.38
N VAL A 9 -34.47 3.70 -21.60
CA VAL A 9 -34.50 2.93 -20.36
C VAL A 9 -33.76 3.74 -19.30
N GLY A 10 -34.49 4.05 -18.24
CA GLY A 10 -33.93 4.01 -16.89
C GLY A 10 -33.86 5.33 -16.17
N LYS A 11 -34.96 5.73 -15.51
CA LYS A 11 -34.83 6.50 -14.27
C LYS A 11 -36.00 6.27 -13.32
N THR A 12 -35.92 5.20 -12.54
CA THR A 12 -36.60 5.14 -11.24
C THR A 12 -35.87 4.14 -10.36
N ILE A 13 -35.08 4.62 -9.40
CA ILE A 13 -34.78 3.85 -8.19
C ILE A 13 -35.15 4.75 -7.02
N GLY A 14 -36.30 4.43 -6.45
CA GLY A 14 -36.71 4.91 -5.14
C GLY A 14 -35.84 4.28 -4.05
N ASN A 15 -35.80 5.03 -2.96
CA ASN A 15 -35.09 4.79 -1.72
C ASN A 15 -35.45 3.42 -1.08
N VAL A 16 -34.44 2.59 -0.75
CA VAL A 16 -34.53 1.53 0.26
C VAL A 16 -33.19 1.44 1.00
N PRO A 17 -33.16 1.50 2.35
CA PRO A 17 -31.94 1.27 3.11
C PRO A 17 -31.79 -0.23 3.35
N HIS A 18 -30.68 -0.83 2.92
CA HIS A 18 -30.35 -2.21 3.29
C HIS A 18 -28.95 -2.26 3.90
N LEU A 19 -28.93 -2.54 5.20
CA LEU A 19 -27.76 -2.86 6.00
C LEU A 19 -27.17 -4.20 5.57
N ALA A 20 -25.83 -4.20 5.43
CA ALA A 20 -24.87 -5.28 5.65
C ALA A 20 -25.08 -6.62 4.92
N GLN A 21 -24.16 -6.95 4.01
CA GLN A 21 -23.61 -8.31 3.91
C GLN A 21 -22.24 -8.27 3.23
N GLY A 22 -21.25 -8.90 3.88
CA GLY A 22 -19.85 -8.97 3.46
C GLY A 22 -19.66 -9.71 2.15
N GLY A 23 -19.64 -8.96 1.05
CA GLY A 23 -18.95 -9.37 -0.17
C GLY A 23 -17.48 -8.96 -0.03
N ALA A 24 -16.57 -9.84 -0.44
CA ALA A 24 -15.21 -9.41 -0.71
C ALA A 24 -15.32 -8.27 -1.74
N ALA A 25 -15.07 -7.04 -1.29
CA ALA A 25 -15.02 -5.90 -2.19
C ALA A 25 -14.03 -6.24 -3.30
N GLU A 26 -14.48 -6.14 -4.55
CA GLU A 26 -13.55 -6.12 -5.69
C GLU A 26 -12.44 -5.08 -5.35
N PRO A 27 -11.18 -5.30 -5.75
CA PRO A 27 -10.09 -4.39 -5.37
C PRO A 27 -10.37 -2.92 -5.69
N GLU A 28 -11.19 -2.68 -6.71
CA GLU A 28 -11.67 -1.37 -7.15
C GLU A 28 -12.68 -0.70 -6.18
N ASP A 29 -13.42 -1.47 -5.38
CA ASP A 29 -14.32 -0.99 -4.32
C ASP A 29 -13.63 -0.92 -2.94
N ALA A 30 -12.38 -1.41 -2.83
CA ALA A 30 -11.61 -1.36 -1.60
C ALA A 30 -11.15 0.07 -1.27
N HIS A 31 -10.86 0.34 0.01
CA HIS A 31 -10.33 1.64 0.42
C HIS A 31 -9.03 1.95 -0.36
N TYR A 32 -8.81 3.19 -0.77
CA TYR A 32 -7.64 3.56 -1.58
C TYR A 32 -6.31 3.13 -0.94
N SER A 33 -6.24 3.10 0.38
CA SER A 33 -5.08 2.58 1.10
C SER A 33 -4.94 1.06 1.00
N ASP A 34 -6.02 0.28 1.02
CA ASP A 34 -5.96 -1.16 0.74
C ASP A 34 -5.44 -1.40 -0.68
N GLN A 35 -5.87 -0.58 -1.65
CA GLN A 35 -5.40 -0.66 -3.03
C GLN A 35 -3.90 -0.37 -3.12
N THR A 36 -3.38 0.61 -2.39
CA THR A 36 -1.94 0.90 -2.36
C THR A 36 -1.15 -0.23 -1.71
N LEU A 37 -1.64 -0.84 -0.62
CA LEU A 37 -1.00 -2.02 -0.03
C LEU A 37 -0.96 -3.19 -1.03
N ALA A 38 -2.04 -3.41 -1.78
CA ALA A 38 -2.07 -4.40 -2.86
C ALA A 38 -1.09 -4.07 -3.99
N ALA A 39 -0.97 -2.80 -4.38
CA ALA A 39 -0.01 -2.36 -5.40
C ALA A 39 1.44 -2.58 -4.95
N LEU A 40 1.78 -2.35 -3.68
CA LEU A 40 3.11 -2.67 -3.13
C LEU A 40 3.45 -4.16 -3.27
N VAL A 41 2.49 -5.04 -3.01
CA VAL A 41 2.67 -6.49 -3.15
C VAL A 41 2.82 -6.87 -4.62
N LYS A 42 1.91 -6.38 -5.48
CA LYS A 42 1.86 -6.74 -6.90
C LYS A 42 3.08 -6.23 -7.68
N CYS A 43 3.56 -5.03 -7.38
CA CYS A 43 4.53 -4.33 -8.23
C CYS A 43 5.93 -4.23 -7.62
N HIS A 44 6.07 -4.30 -6.29
CA HIS A 44 7.32 -3.93 -5.61
C HIS A 44 7.89 -5.03 -4.70
N GLY A 45 7.35 -6.25 -4.74
CA GLY A 45 7.88 -7.40 -3.99
C GLY A 45 7.66 -7.33 -2.47
N TRP A 46 6.70 -6.52 -2.03
CA TRP A 46 6.23 -6.52 -0.64
C TRP A 46 5.34 -7.73 -0.38
N ARG A 47 5.11 -8.07 0.89
CA ARG A 47 4.30 -9.21 1.30
C ARG A 47 3.35 -8.80 2.42
N TYR A 48 2.12 -9.28 2.42
CA TYR A 48 1.21 -9.07 3.54
C TYR A 48 1.77 -9.71 4.82
N ARG A 49 1.68 -9.00 5.94
CA ARG A 49 2.04 -9.56 7.25
C ARG A 49 1.13 -10.69 7.68
N ASP A 50 -0.16 -10.56 7.37
CA ASP A 50 -1.15 -11.60 7.51
C ASP A 50 -2.00 -11.64 6.23
N VAL A 51 -1.84 -12.69 5.43
CA VAL A 51 -2.61 -12.88 4.19
C VAL A 51 -4.11 -13.01 4.42
N LYS A 52 -4.54 -13.36 5.64
CA LYS A 52 -5.96 -13.42 6.02
C LYS A 52 -6.49 -12.06 6.49
N GLN A 53 -5.60 -11.13 6.80
CA GLN A 53 -5.91 -9.78 7.25
C GLN A 53 -5.02 -8.76 6.53
N PRO A 54 -5.22 -8.56 5.21
CA PRO A 54 -4.38 -7.67 4.39
C PRO A 54 -4.35 -6.22 4.90
N GLN A 55 -5.36 -5.80 5.65
CA GLN A 55 -5.40 -4.53 6.36
C GLN A 55 -4.36 -4.38 7.48
N ASN A 56 -3.70 -5.47 7.88
CA ASN A 56 -2.61 -5.43 8.87
C ASN A 56 -1.29 -4.99 8.24
N GLY A 57 -1.32 -4.48 7.00
CA GLY A 57 -0.15 -3.91 6.34
C GLY A 57 0.72 -4.95 5.64
N VAL A 58 1.74 -4.43 4.97
CA VAL A 58 2.69 -5.19 4.17
C VAL A 58 4.10 -4.91 4.65
N GLU A 59 4.96 -5.91 4.56
CA GLU A 59 6.37 -5.79 4.90
C GLU A 59 7.23 -6.23 3.73
N ARG A 60 8.45 -5.70 3.70
CA ARG A 60 9.49 -6.14 2.78
C ARG A 60 10.80 -6.23 3.53
N LEU A 61 11.47 -7.36 3.34
CA LEU A 61 12.85 -7.56 3.78
C LEU A 61 13.76 -6.94 2.72
N PHE A 62 14.62 -6.05 3.16
CA PHE A 62 15.68 -5.49 2.33
C PHE A 62 17.01 -6.08 2.77
N ASP A 63 17.77 -6.60 1.81
CA ASP A 63 19.08 -7.18 2.08
C ASP A 63 20.05 -6.12 2.61
N GLY A 64 20.71 -6.47 3.72
CA GLY A 64 21.85 -5.73 4.24
C GLY A 64 23.06 -5.90 3.31
N LEU A 65 23.82 -4.83 3.12
CA LEU A 65 25.14 -4.91 2.51
C LEU A 65 26.20 -4.65 3.57
N ALA A 66 27.24 -5.46 3.57
CA ALA A 66 28.47 -5.19 4.31
C ALA A 66 29.17 -3.99 3.66
N HIS A 67 30.10 -3.41 4.40
CA HIS A 67 30.91 -2.29 3.96
C HIS A 67 31.71 -2.58 2.66
N ASP A 68 31.92 -3.85 2.31
CA ASP A 68 32.61 -4.32 1.11
C ASP A 68 31.67 -4.65 -0.08
N GLY A 69 30.36 -4.42 0.07
CA GLY A 69 29.36 -4.72 -0.96
C GLY A 69 28.87 -6.17 -0.98
N MET A 70 29.28 -7.01 -0.03
CA MET A 70 28.74 -8.36 0.15
C MET A 70 27.36 -8.33 0.83
N VAL A 71 26.45 -9.22 0.44
CA VAL A 71 25.15 -9.38 1.12
C VAL A 71 25.35 -10.03 2.49
N VAL A 72 24.90 -9.38 3.57
CA VAL A 72 25.01 -9.91 4.95
C VAL A 72 23.63 -10.13 5.56
N PRO A 73 23.41 -11.26 6.24
CA PRO A 73 22.17 -11.51 7.00
C PRO A 73 21.92 -10.47 8.12
N ASP A 74 22.96 -10.01 8.81
CA ASP A 74 22.83 -9.13 9.99
C ASP A 74 22.51 -7.66 9.67
N GLY A 75 22.67 -7.23 8.41
CA GLY A 75 22.27 -5.90 7.96
C GLY A 75 20.86 -5.85 7.38
N ALA A 76 20.18 -7.00 7.30
CA ALA A 76 18.86 -7.08 6.69
C ALA A 76 17.81 -6.39 7.55
N ARG A 77 16.93 -5.61 6.94
CA ARG A 77 15.92 -4.84 7.67
C ARG A 77 14.54 -5.05 7.08
N TYR A 78 13.58 -5.31 7.96
CA TYR A 78 12.17 -5.26 7.62
C TYR A 78 11.70 -3.82 7.66
N LEU A 79 11.16 -3.36 6.54
CA LEU A 79 10.33 -2.17 6.52
C LEU A 79 8.85 -2.58 6.47
N LEU A 80 8.03 -1.76 7.12
CA LEU A 80 6.59 -1.95 7.24
C LEU A 80 5.87 -0.79 6.56
N ALA A 81 4.93 -1.10 5.67
CA ALA A 81 3.92 -0.17 5.22
C ALA A 81 2.58 -0.57 5.84
N ASN A 82 1.96 0.32 6.59
CA ASN A 82 0.66 0.07 7.22
C ASN A 82 -0.19 1.34 7.22
N TYR A 83 -1.45 1.21 7.58
CA TYR A 83 -2.25 2.37 7.97
C TYR A 83 -1.51 3.22 9.01
N SER A 84 -1.57 4.53 8.83
CA SER A 84 -1.27 5.47 9.91
C SER A 84 -2.16 5.16 11.11
N GLU A 85 -1.66 5.36 12.33
CA GLU A 85 -2.32 5.04 13.61
C GLU A 85 -3.62 5.83 13.88
N ASP A 86 -4.22 6.45 12.88
CA ASP A 86 -5.52 7.10 12.94
C ASP A 86 -6.62 6.18 12.34
N PRO A 87 -7.33 5.41 13.19
CA PRO A 87 -8.34 4.45 12.75
C PRO A 87 -9.58 5.09 12.13
N GLU A 88 -9.85 6.37 12.40
CA GLU A 88 -10.97 7.09 11.78
C GLU A 88 -10.65 7.51 10.35
N ARG A 89 -9.38 7.75 10.07
CA ARG A 89 -8.98 8.27 8.77
C ARG A 89 -8.75 7.15 7.77
N ARG A 90 -8.10 6.04 8.16
CA ARG A 90 -7.55 5.01 7.23
C ARG A 90 -6.82 5.60 6.01
N ARG A 91 -6.52 6.90 6.06
CA ARG A 91 -6.34 7.76 4.89
C ARG A 91 -4.89 7.82 4.48
N TYR A 92 -4.04 7.57 5.45
CA TYR A 92 -2.62 7.67 5.29
C TYR A 92 -2.04 6.27 5.38
N ILE A 93 -1.12 5.99 4.48
CA ILE A 93 -0.21 4.85 4.61
C ILE A 93 1.10 5.40 5.12
N ALA A 94 1.58 4.81 6.20
CA ALA A 94 2.84 5.15 6.83
C ALA A 94 3.87 4.05 6.55
N LEU A 95 5.11 4.48 6.29
CA LEU A 95 6.28 3.63 6.13
C LEU A 95 7.13 3.70 7.40
N TYR A 96 7.47 2.54 7.94
CA TYR A 96 8.24 2.39 9.17
C TYR A 96 9.50 1.55 8.97
N ALA A 97 10.57 1.93 9.67
CA ALA A 97 11.71 1.07 9.98
C ALA A 97 11.75 0.82 11.49
N GLY A 98 11.27 -0.35 11.92
CA GLY A 98 11.01 -0.60 13.35
C GLY A 98 9.98 0.39 13.89
N TRP A 99 10.40 1.24 14.84
CA TRP A 99 9.57 2.30 15.44
C TRP A 99 9.70 3.66 14.76
N GLU A 100 10.64 3.81 13.82
CA GLU A 100 10.90 5.08 13.13
C GLU A 100 9.92 5.27 11.97
N LEU A 101 9.15 6.37 11.99
CA LEU A 101 8.32 6.80 10.86
C LEU A 101 9.20 7.45 9.79
N LEU A 102 9.29 6.83 8.62
CA LEU A 102 10.07 7.33 7.49
C LEU A 102 9.29 8.29 6.58
N GLY A 103 7.96 8.24 6.66
CA GLY A 103 7.01 9.10 5.95
C GLY A 103 5.59 8.52 5.90
N ASP A 104 4.63 9.37 5.57
CA ASP A 104 3.23 8.99 5.35
C ASP A 104 2.63 9.66 4.10
N TRP A 105 1.68 8.99 3.46
CA TRP A 105 1.06 9.45 2.21
C TRP A 105 -0.46 9.35 2.28
N ASP A 106 -1.15 10.45 1.99
CA ASP A 106 -2.60 10.47 1.78
C ASP A 106 -2.93 9.69 0.51
N GLY A 107 -3.62 8.57 0.66
CA GLY A 107 -3.95 7.68 -0.45
C GLY A 107 -4.88 8.29 -1.52
N ARG A 108 -5.42 9.49 -1.29
CA ARG A 108 -6.22 10.26 -2.25
C ARG A 108 -5.41 11.20 -3.13
N ASN A 109 -4.11 11.38 -2.84
CA ASN A 109 -3.25 12.34 -3.54
C ASN A 109 -2.64 11.77 -4.84
N GLY A 110 -3.05 10.59 -5.28
CA GLY A 110 -2.55 9.93 -6.48
C GLY A 110 -3.23 8.59 -6.72
N SER A 111 -2.85 7.91 -7.79
CA SER A 111 -3.26 6.51 -7.99
C SER A 111 -2.61 5.61 -6.93
N PRO A 112 -3.24 4.48 -6.56
CA PRO A 112 -2.64 3.52 -5.65
C PRO A 112 -1.23 3.07 -6.05
N GLU A 113 -0.99 2.90 -7.36
CA GLU A 113 0.30 2.53 -7.94
C GLU A 113 1.34 3.65 -7.80
N ASP A 114 0.97 4.91 -8.04
CA ASP A 114 1.90 6.04 -7.89
C ASP A 114 2.36 6.19 -6.44
N ILE A 115 1.42 6.01 -5.49
CA ILE A 115 1.71 6.09 -4.06
C ILE A 115 2.58 4.92 -3.63
N ALA A 116 2.31 3.71 -4.14
CA ALA A 116 3.14 2.54 -3.90
C ALA A 116 4.57 2.73 -4.44
N SER A 117 4.74 3.31 -5.63
CA SER A 117 6.06 3.61 -6.20
C SER A 117 6.84 4.57 -5.32
N ARG A 118 6.24 5.70 -4.93
CA ARG A 118 6.90 6.71 -4.06
C ARG A 118 7.27 6.14 -2.70
N LEU A 119 6.40 5.32 -2.12
CA LEU A 119 6.68 4.64 -0.85
C LEU A 119 7.84 3.66 -1.00
N ASN A 120 7.86 2.86 -2.07
CA ASN A 120 8.95 1.92 -2.33
C ASN A 120 10.28 2.64 -2.60
N GLU A 121 10.26 3.74 -3.37
CA GLU A 121 11.43 4.60 -3.60
C GLU A 121 11.98 5.15 -2.27
N ARG A 122 11.10 5.59 -1.35
CA ARG A 122 11.51 6.04 -0.02
C ARG A 122 12.15 4.92 0.80
N ALA A 123 11.59 3.71 0.76
CA ALA A 123 12.13 2.54 1.44
C ALA A 123 13.51 2.15 0.89
N GLU A 124 13.66 2.09 -0.43
CA GLU A 124 14.94 1.81 -1.09
C GLU A 124 15.98 2.88 -0.77
N HIS A 125 15.60 4.16 -0.86
CA HIS A 125 16.51 5.26 -0.51
C HIS A 125 16.95 5.21 0.95
N TYR A 126 16.05 4.91 1.89
CA TYR A 126 16.42 4.72 3.30
C TYR A 126 17.46 3.61 3.46
N VAL A 127 17.24 2.45 2.83
CA VAL A 127 18.19 1.33 2.90
C VAL A 127 19.54 1.71 2.29
N GLN A 128 19.56 2.47 1.19
CA GLN A 128 20.83 2.97 0.62
C GLN A 128 21.55 3.94 1.55
N LEU A 129 20.83 4.84 2.24
CA LEU A 129 21.44 5.74 3.22
C LEU A 129 22.03 4.98 4.42
N GLU A 130 21.33 3.96 4.89
CA GLU A 130 21.82 3.12 6.00
C GLU A 130 23.03 2.27 5.58
N ARG A 131 23.15 1.91 4.29
CA ARG A 131 24.33 1.22 3.75
C ARG A 131 25.59 2.09 3.73
N VAL A 132 25.45 3.40 3.53
CA VAL A 132 26.60 4.33 3.45
C VAL A 132 26.96 4.97 4.79
N ARG A 133 26.14 4.77 5.83
CA ARG A 133 26.43 5.30 7.17
C ARG A 133 27.50 4.40 7.81
N PRO A 134 28.75 4.87 7.99
CA PRO A 134 29.75 4.07 8.70
C PRO A 134 29.29 3.92 10.16
N GLU A 135 29.47 2.73 10.73
CA GLU A 135 29.37 2.56 12.19
C GLU A 135 30.27 3.63 12.82
N ALA A 136 29.69 4.51 13.63
CA ALA A 136 30.48 5.35 14.51
C ALA A 136 31.19 4.40 15.48
N ALA A 137 32.52 4.36 15.37
CA ALA A 137 33.43 3.52 16.14
C ALA A 137 33.28 3.68 17.67
#